data_AF-A0A418YX56-F1
#
_entry.id   AF-A0A418YX56-F1
#
_cell.length_a   1.000
_cell.length_b   1.000
_cell.length_c   1.000
_cell.angle_alpha   90.00
_cell.angle_beta   90.00
_cell.angle_gamma   90.00
#
_symmetry.space_group_name_H-M   'P 1'
#
loop_
_entity.id
_entity.type
_entity.pdbx_description
1 polymer ?
#
loop_
_entity_poly.entity_id
_entity_poly.type
_entity_poly.pdbx_seq_one_letter_code
_entity_poly.pdbx_strand_id
1 'polypeptide(L)'
;MATGVSVDALVNTIENSEARGAAIRLLLDLYRLGHDLVVSVSNPKKDVHFLNDQGVRPYSFIANKTDLLFYFRKHARKPDASFTLPLERSTEDEATYRIANEQNALEIVKFISQNRE
;
A
#
# COMPACT_ATOMS: atom_id res chain seq x y z
N MET A 1 12.80 -19.54 1.66
CA MET A 1 11.53 -19.74 2.39
C MET A 1 11.02 -18.35 2.77
N ALA A 2 9.92 -17.88 2.17
CA ALA A 2 9.32 -16.61 2.56
C ALA A 2 8.72 -16.81 3.96
N THR A 3 9.38 -16.28 4.98
CA THR A 3 8.84 -16.22 6.34
C THR A 3 7.64 -15.30 6.30
N GLY A 4 6.45 -15.89 6.20
CA GLY A 4 5.18 -15.17 6.11
C GLY A 4 5.02 -14.26 7.32
N VAL A 5 5.18 -12.96 7.09
CA VAL A 5 4.82 -11.95 8.07
C VAL A 5 3.35 -11.66 7.91
N SER A 6 2.61 -11.74 9.02
CA SER A 6 1.18 -11.49 8.99
C SER A 6 0.91 -10.02 8.69
N VAL A 7 -0.26 -9.75 8.12
CA VAL A 7 -0.78 -8.40 7.93
C VAL A 7 -0.75 -7.59 9.24
N ASP A 8 -0.93 -8.24 10.39
CA ASP A 8 -0.82 -7.62 11.72
C ASP A 8 0.56 -7.01 11.99
N ALA A 9 1.63 -7.62 11.50
CA ALA A 9 2.97 -7.10 11.71
C ALA A 9 3.25 -5.83 10.89
N LEU A 10 2.56 -5.62 9.75
CA LEU A 10 2.59 -4.32 9.06
C LEU A 10 1.98 -3.25 9.98
N VAL A 11 0.78 -3.49 10.48
CA VAL A 11 0.04 -2.55 11.35
C VAL A 11 0.81 -2.26 12.64
N ASN A 12 1.36 -3.31 13.26
CA ASN A 12 2.12 -3.20 14.52
C ASN A 12 3.47 -2.50 14.36
N THR A 13 4.01 -2.42 13.14
CA THR A 13 5.24 -1.66 12.87
C THR A 13 5.00 -0.16 13.02
N ILE A 14 3.80 0.33 12.71
CA ILE A 14 3.46 1.75 12.71
C ILE A 14 3.10 2.19 14.13
N GLU A 15 3.89 3.08 14.73
CA GLU A 15 3.66 3.67 16.06
C GLU A 15 2.69 4.87 16.00
N ASN A 16 2.62 5.57 14.87
CA ASN A 16 1.66 6.66 14.66
C ASN A 16 0.21 6.12 14.58
N SER A 17 -0.69 6.61 15.43
CA SER A 17 -2.07 6.12 15.53
C SER A 17 -2.90 6.36 14.26
N GLU A 18 -2.71 7.49 13.57
CA GLU A 18 -3.47 7.82 12.37
C GLU A 18 -3.04 6.96 11.18
N ALA A 19 -1.73 6.86 10.94
CA ALA A 19 -1.18 5.99 9.91
C ALA A 19 -1.49 4.51 10.19
N ARG A 20 -1.52 4.11 11.47
CA ARG A 20 -1.96 2.77 11.88
C ARG A 20 -3.44 2.54 11.57
N GLY A 21 -4.32 3.48 11.89
CA GLY A 21 -5.74 3.42 11.53
C GLY A 21 -5.95 3.32 10.02
N ALA A 22 -5.20 4.12 9.26
CA ALA A 22 -5.19 4.07 7.81
C ALA A 22 -4.74 2.71 7.26
N ALA A 23 -3.71 2.10 7.86
CA ALA A 23 -3.25 0.76 7.49
C ALA A 23 -4.35 -0.29 7.69
N ILE A 24 -4.98 -0.31 8.86
CA ILE A 24 -6.07 -1.24 9.17
C ILE A 24 -7.20 -1.08 8.15
N ARG A 25 -7.62 0.17 7.90
CA ARG A 25 -8.70 0.46 6.97
C ARG A 25 -8.38 -0.01 5.55
N LEU A 26 -7.20 0.36 5.05
CA LEU A 26 -6.69 -0.06 3.76
C LEU A 26 -6.75 -1.59 3.61
N LEU A 27 -6.20 -2.32 4.57
CA LEU A 27 -6.10 -3.78 4.51
C LEU A 27 -7.47 -4.46 4.50
N LEU A 28 -8.41 -3.99 5.33
CA LEU A 28 -9.78 -4.51 5.35
C LEU A 28 -10.49 -4.30 4.01
N ASP A 29 -10.32 -3.12 3.40
CA ASP A 29 -10.97 -2.82 2.13
C ASP A 29 -10.32 -3.55 0.95
N LEU A 30 -8.99 -3.71 0.93
CA LEU A 30 -8.31 -4.54 -0.07
C LEU A 30 -8.70 -6.01 0.04
N TYR A 31 -8.87 -6.53 1.27
CA TYR A 31 -9.39 -7.88 1.48
C TYR A 31 -10.81 -8.03 0.94
N ARG A 32 -11.69 -7.05 1.15
CA ARG A 32 -13.06 -7.05 0.62
C ARG A 32 -13.12 -7.02 -0.91
N LEU A 33 -12.14 -6.39 -1.55
CA LEU A 33 -12.04 -6.43 -3.00
C LEU A 33 -11.70 -7.86 -3.47
N GLY A 34 -11.06 -8.70 -2.65
CA GLY A 34 -10.71 -10.08 -2.98
C GLY A 34 -9.30 -10.23 -3.53
N HIS A 35 -8.38 -9.36 -3.11
CA HIS A 35 -7.00 -9.40 -3.55
C HIS A 35 -6.12 -10.22 -2.62
N ASP A 36 -5.18 -10.95 -3.22
CA ASP A 36 -4.12 -11.64 -2.49
C ASP A 36 -3.04 -10.65 -2.05
N LEU A 37 -2.70 -10.72 -0.76
CA LEU A 37 -1.64 -9.93 -0.15
C LEU A 37 -0.45 -10.83 0.11
N VAL A 38 0.71 -10.47 -0.44
CA VAL A 38 1.98 -11.14 -0.17
C VAL A 38 2.88 -10.22 0.63
N VAL A 39 3.25 -10.65 1.82
CA VAL A 39 4.10 -9.86 2.71
C VAL A 39 5.56 -10.27 2.55
N SER A 40 6.44 -9.27 2.48
CA SER A 40 7.89 -9.44 2.55
C SER A 40 8.49 -8.56 3.65
N VAL A 41 9.64 -8.99 4.18
CA VAL A 41 10.33 -8.30 5.26
C VAL A 41 11.70 -7.86 4.79
N SER A 42 11.99 -6.58 4.95
CA SER A 42 13.32 -6.03 4.72
C SER A 42 13.70 -5.19 5.93
N ASN A 43 14.46 -5.71 6.91
CA ASN A 43 14.79 -4.94 8.14
C ASN A 43 15.40 -3.55 7.78
N PRO A 44 14.88 -2.39 8.27
CA PRO A 44 13.87 -2.14 9.31
C PRO A 44 12.43 -1.87 8.82
N LYS A 45 12.12 -2.22 7.58
CA LYS A 45 10.83 -2.02 6.90
C LYS A 45 10.03 -3.32 6.79
N LYS A 46 8.71 -3.16 6.76
CA LYS A 46 7.78 -4.23 6.39
C LYS A 46 7.10 -3.82 5.10
N ASP A 47 7.15 -4.70 4.10
CA ASP A 47 6.63 -4.43 2.77
C ASP A 47 5.49 -5.41 2.48
N VAL A 48 4.29 -4.91 2.23
CA VAL A 48 3.16 -5.73 1.76
C VAL A 48 2.99 -5.48 0.27
N HIS A 49 3.20 -6.52 -0.52
CA HIS A 49 2.88 -6.50 -1.94
C HIS A 49 1.43 -6.88 -2.16
N PHE A 50 0.82 -6.16 -3.06
CA PHE A 50 -0.52 -6.44 -3.53
C PHE A 50 -0.42 -7.17 -4.88
N LEU A 51 -1.09 -8.30 -5.02
CA LEU A 51 -1.21 -9.00 -6.29
C LEU A 51 -2.54 -8.69 -6.97
N ASN A 52 -2.49 -8.40 -8.27
CA ASN A 52 -3.69 -8.43 -9.09
C ASN A 52 -4.04 -9.89 -9.45
N ASP A 53 -5.16 -10.06 -10.15
CA ASP A 53 -5.71 -11.37 -10.52
C ASP A 53 -4.80 -12.15 -11.49
N GLN A 54 -3.77 -11.49 -12.05
CA GLN A 54 -2.73 -12.08 -12.90
C GLN A 54 -1.46 -12.49 -12.14
N GLY A 55 -1.42 -12.31 -10.82
CA GLY A 55 -0.23 -12.59 -10.00
C GLY A 55 0.90 -11.57 -10.17
N VAL A 56 0.63 -10.42 -10.80
CA VAL A 56 1.56 -9.30 -10.94
C VAL A 56 1.49 -8.43 -9.69
N ARG A 57 2.58 -7.74 -9.35
CA ARG A 57 2.68 -6.81 -8.21
C ARG A 57 2.62 -5.35 -8.67
N PRO A 58 1.45 -4.82 -9.07
CA PRO A 58 1.34 -3.43 -9.54
C PRO A 58 1.63 -2.43 -8.42
N TYR A 59 1.33 -2.80 -7.17
CA TYR A 59 1.41 -1.92 -6.02
C TYR A 59 2.12 -2.56 -4.84
N SER A 60 2.69 -1.74 -3.96
CA SER A 60 3.26 -2.18 -2.68
C SER A 60 3.01 -1.16 -1.59
N PHE A 61 2.83 -1.64 -0.37
CA PHE A 61 2.68 -0.84 0.83
C PHE A 61 3.90 -1.03 1.71
N ILE A 62 4.51 0.06 2.14
CA ILE A 62 5.71 0.04 2.96
C ILE A 62 5.37 0.68 4.29
N ALA A 63 5.48 -0.09 5.37
CA ALA A 63 5.34 0.44 6.72
C ALA A 63 6.71 0.59 7.37
N ASN A 64 6.88 1.73 8.03
CA ASN A 64 7.94 1.97 9.00
C ASN A 64 7.30 2.44 10.33
N LYS A 65 8.12 2.84 11.32
CA LYS A 65 7.62 3.28 12.63
C LYS A 65 6.67 4.47 12.56
N THR A 66 6.86 5.40 11.63
CA THR A 66 6.12 6.66 11.55
C THR A 66 5.14 6.70 10.40
N ASP A 67 5.42 5.99 9.31
CA ASP A 67 4.74 6.17 8.04
C ASP A 67 4.22 4.86 7.47
N LEU A 68 3.06 4.98 6.83
CA LEU A 68 2.57 4.03 5.85
C LEU A 68 2.70 4.67 4.46
N LEU A 69 3.36 3.99 3.54
CA LEU A 69 3.61 4.46 2.19
C LEU A 69 2.93 3.54 1.17
N PHE A 70 2.38 4.12 0.12
CA PHE A 70 1.93 3.44 -1.08
C PHE A 70 2.94 3.66 -2.20
N TYR A 71 3.38 2.58 -2.83
CA TYR A 71 4.35 2.60 -3.91
C TYR A 71 3.73 2.01 -5.18
N PHE A 72 3.75 2.81 -6.25
CA PHE A 72 3.41 2.39 -7.60
C PHE A 72 4.69 2.00 -8.34
N ARG A 73 4.64 0.86 -9.04
CA ARG A 73 5.74 0.36 -9.89
C ARG A 73 5.50 0.69 -11.35
N LYS A 74 6.56 0.72 -12.15
CA LYS A 74 6.57 0.97 -13.61
C LYS A 74 5.45 0.34 -14.45
N HIS A 75 4.96 -0.84 -14.08
CA HIS A 75 3.94 -1.57 -14.83
C HIS A 75 2.50 -1.30 -14.36
N ALA A 76 2.32 -0.50 -13.32
CA ALA A 76 1.00 -0.07 -12.87
C ALA A 76 0.57 1.21 -13.58
N ARG A 77 -0.73 1.32 -13.86
CA ARG A 77 -1.33 2.57 -14.32
C ARG A 77 -1.05 3.65 -13.28
N LYS A 78 -0.53 4.79 -13.71
CA LYS A 78 -0.27 5.92 -12.81
C LYS A 78 -1.58 6.53 -12.33
N PRO A 79 -1.63 7.02 -11.08
CA PRO A 79 -2.71 7.89 -10.66
C PRO A 79 -2.78 9.15 -11.53
N ASP A 80 -3.98 9.58 -11.87
CA ASP A 80 -4.20 10.81 -12.62
C ASP A 80 -4.08 12.06 -11.72
N ALA A 81 -4.32 13.24 -12.29
CA ALA A 81 -4.22 14.51 -11.58
C ALA A 81 -5.24 14.67 -10.42
N SER A 82 -6.24 13.79 -10.30
CA SER A 82 -7.20 13.78 -9.19
C SER A 82 -6.66 13.06 -7.95
N PHE A 83 -5.48 12.43 -8.05
CA PHE A 83 -4.86 11.72 -6.94
C PHE A 83 -4.11 12.67 -6.01
N THR A 84 -4.77 13.10 -4.94
CA THR A 84 -4.33 14.19 -4.06
C THR A 84 -3.48 13.76 -2.87
N LEU A 85 -2.92 12.56 -2.89
CA LEU A 85 -2.13 12.06 -1.77
C LEU A 85 -0.79 12.80 -1.63
N PRO A 86 -0.27 12.98 -0.40
CA PRO A 86 1.06 13.54 -0.20
C PRO A 86 2.12 12.71 -0.94
N LEU A 87 2.78 13.32 -1.92
CA LEU A 87 3.82 12.68 -2.71
C LEU A 87 5.16 12.74 -1.96
N GLU A 88 5.71 11.58 -1.64
CA GLU A 88 7.04 11.47 -0.99
C GLU A 88 8.16 11.48 -2.03
N ARG A 89 7.95 10.77 -3.13
CA ARG A 89 8.95 10.61 -4.20
C ARG A 89 8.25 10.29 -5.51
N SER A 90 8.73 10.86 -6.61
CA SER A 90 8.33 10.45 -7.96
C SER A 90 9.52 10.40 -8.88
N THR A 91 9.48 9.47 -9.82
CA THR A 91 10.34 9.37 -11.01
C THR A 91 9.44 9.31 -12.25
N GLU A 92 10.05 9.15 -13.43
CA GLU A 92 9.31 8.94 -14.67
C GLU A 92 8.48 7.65 -14.64
N ASP A 93 8.88 6.64 -13.88
CA ASP A 93 8.27 5.30 -13.91
C ASP A 93 7.70 4.85 -12.56
N GLU A 94 7.94 5.56 -11.47
CA GLU A 94 7.60 5.10 -10.12
C GLU A 94 7.25 6.28 -9.22
N ALA A 95 6.36 6.07 -8.26
CA ALA A 95 5.98 7.09 -7.28
C ALA A 95 5.61 6.46 -5.95
N THR A 96 5.94 7.18 -4.88
CA THR A 96 5.66 6.83 -3.50
C THR A 96 4.80 7.94 -2.91
N TYR A 97 3.65 7.56 -2.37
CA TYR A 97 2.71 8.43 -1.69
C TYR A 97 2.62 8.06 -0.21
N ARG A 98 2.49 9.04 0.66
CA ARG A 98 2.24 8.82 2.08
C ARG A 98 0.75 8.62 2.31
N ILE A 99 0.41 7.62 3.10
CA ILE A 99 -0.95 7.41 3.61
C ILE A 99 -0.95 7.92 5.05
N ALA A 100 -1.38 9.17 5.25
CA ALA A 100 -1.34 9.82 6.56
C ALA A 100 -2.58 9.52 7.41
N ASN A 101 -3.72 9.24 6.78
CA ASN A 101 -5.00 9.05 7.46
C ASN A 101 -5.93 8.09 6.69
N GLU A 102 -7.08 7.76 7.29
CA GLU A 102 -8.06 6.84 6.70
C GLU A 102 -8.64 7.33 5.37
N GLN A 103 -8.77 8.64 5.18
CA GLN A 103 -9.26 9.21 3.92
C GLN A 103 -8.27 8.94 2.77
N ASN A 104 -6.96 9.07 3.02
CA ASN A 104 -5.94 8.68 2.06
C ASN A 104 -6.03 7.18 1.72
N ALA A 105 -6.25 6.32 2.72
CA ALA A 105 -6.44 4.89 2.49
C ALA A 105 -7.66 4.61 1.60
N LEU A 106 -8.77 5.33 1.78
CA LEU A 106 -9.95 5.19 0.92
C LEU A 106 -9.70 5.61 -0.53
N GLU A 107 -8.94 6.68 -0.75
CA GLU A 107 -8.55 7.11 -2.11
C GLU A 107 -7.69 6.08 -2.82
N ILE A 108 -6.74 5.47 -2.10
CA ILE A 108 -5.93 4.36 -2.59
C ILE A 108 -6.80 3.18 -3.02
N VAL A 109 -7.73 2.77 -2.16
CA VAL A 109 -8.63 1.65 -2.42
C VAL A 109 -9.50 1.93 -3.65
N LYS A 110 -10.07 3.13 -3.76
CA LYS A 110 -10.86 3.54 -4.93
C LYS A 110 -10.03 3.48 -6.21
N PHE A 111 -8.82 4.02 -6.15
CA PHE A 111 -7.89 4.00 -7.27
C PHE A 111 -7.56 2.57 -7.71
N ILE A 112 -7.20 1.69 -6.78
CA ILE A 112 -6.92 0.26 -7.06
C ILE A 112 -8.16 -0.41 -7.65
N SER A 113 -9.35 -0.17 -7.07
CA SER A 113 -10.60 -0.76 -7.54
C SER A 113 -10.97 -0.34 -8.96
N GLN A 114 -10.65 0.89 -9.36
CA GLN A 114 -10.92 1.43 -10.70
C GLN A 114 -9.89 0.95 -11.75
N ASN A 115 -8.74 0.48 -11.31
CA ASN A 115 -7.64 0.00 -12.16
C ASN A 115 -7.44 -1.51 -12.02
N ARG A 116 -8.52 -2.24 -11.71
CA ARG A 116 -8.58 -3.71 -11.80
C ARG A 116 -8.55 -4.12 -13.26
N GLU A 117 -7.39 -4.49 -13.75
CA GLU A 117 -7.17 -5.19 -15.03
C GLU A 117 -6.76 -6.64 -14.80
#